data_AF-A0A641AE76-F1
#
_entry.id   AF-A0A641AE76-F1
#
_cell.length_a   1.000
_cell.length_b   1.000
_cell.length_c   1.000
_cell.angle_alpha   90.00
_cell.angle_beta   90.00
_cell.angle_gamma   90.00
#
_symmetry.space_group_name_H-M   'P 1'
#
loop_
_entity.id
_entity.type
_entity.pdbx_description
1 polymer ?
#
loop_
_entity_poly.entity_id
_entity_poly.type
_entity_poly.pdbx_seq_one_letter_code
_entity_poly.pdbx_strand_id
1 'polypeptide(L)'
;SYLLPVGGTRELGSHKGYGMMCVVDILGGILTGGGYGINPGRPNFGHYVAAYNIEAFMDTSEFKTTMDEWINMLQTSKPAPGHDRVMYPGQPEHESNVERSENGIPLHYEVIDWFKDICGELSIPFSLV
;
A
#
# COMPACT_ATOMS: atom_id res chain seq x y z
N SER A 1 -19.02 -9.70 -2.88
CA SER A 1 -17.67 -10.06 -3.37
C SER A 1 -16.97 -10.91 -2.34
N TYR A 2 -16.51 -12.12 -2.71
CA TYR A 2 -15.69 -12.94 -1.81
C TYR A 2 -14.22 -12.70 -2.18
N LEU A 3 -13.54 -11.87 -1.40
CA LEU A 3 -12.10 -11.69 -1.53
C LEU A 3 -11.40 -12.92 -0.91
N LEU A 4 -10.43 -13.49 -1.63
CA LEU A 4 -9.58 -14.55 -1.11
C LEU A 4 -8.34 -13.95 -0.44
N PRO A 5 -7.78 -14.57 0.62
CA PRO A 5 -6.51 -14.15 1.19
C PRO A 5 -5.37 -14.22 0.16
N VAL A 6 -4.29 -13.47 0.37
CA VAL A 6 -3.06 -13.59 -0.44
C VAL A 6 -2.63 -15.05 -0.51
N GLY A 7 -2.41 -15.54 -1.73
CA GLY A 7 -2.18 -16.96 -2.01
C GLY A 7 -3.41 -17.69 -2.55
N GLY A 8 -4.62 -17.12 -2.49
CA GLY A 8 -5.82 -17.63 -3.17
C GLY A 8 -6.38 -18.93 -2.60
N THR A 9 -5.74 -20.06 -2.92
CA THR A 9 -6.12 -21.40 -2.44
C THR A 9 -5.13 -21.91 -1.39
N ARG A 10 -5.50 -22.98 -0.68
CA ARG A 10 -4.64 -23.57 0.35
C ARG A 10 -3.30 -24.03 -0.23
N GLU A 11 -3.33 -24.63 -1.42
CA GLU A 11 -2.20 -25.19 -2.17
C GLU A 11 -1.24 -24.08 -2.62
N LEU A 12 -1.78 -22.93 -3.00
CA LEU A 12 -1.01 -21.75 -3.42
C LEU A 12 -0.60 -20.86 -2.23
N GLY A 13 -0.88 -21.28 -0.99
CA GLY A 13 -0.36 -20.65 0.22
C GLY A 13 -1.30 -19.65 0.90
N SER A 14 -2.62 -19.73 0.67
CA SER A 14 -3.61 -18.81 1.26
C SER A 14 -3.55 -18.69 2.79
N HIS A 15 -3.13 -19.77 3.47
CA HIS A 15 -2.94 -19.79 4.92
C HIS A 15 -1.88 -18.78 5.40
N LYS A 16 -0.89 -18.43 4.57
CA LYS A 16 0.11 -17.39 4.87
C LYS A 16 -0.52 -16.00 4.82
N GLY A 17 -1.30 -15.71 3.77
CA GLY A 17 -2.05 -14.47 3.65
C GLY A 17 -3.07 -14.31 4.78
N TYR A 18 -3.79 -15.38 5.12
CA TYR A 18 -4.70 -15.41 6.26
C TYR A 18 -3.99 -15.09 7.59
N GLY A 19 -2.84 -15.72 7.85
CA GLY A 19 -2.05 -15.41 9.04
C GLY A 19 -1.61 -13.94 9.11
N MET A 20 -1.20 -13.35 7.98
CA MET A 20 -0.84 -11.94 7.91
C MET A 20 -2.04 -11.01 8.19
N MET A 21 -3.23 -11.37 7.71
CA MET A 21 -4.46 -10.64 8.04
C MET A 21 -4.79 -10.69 9.53
N CYS A 22 -4.55 -11.82 10.20
CA CYS A 22 -4.74 -11.91 11.65
C CYS A 22 -3.82 -10.94 12.41
N VAL A 23 -2.58 -10.73 11.95
CA VAL A 23 -1.67 -9.74 12.58
C VAL A 23 -2.24 -8.33 12.49
N VAL A 24 -2.84 -7.96 11.35
CA VAL A 24 -3.51 -6.65 11.17
C VAL A 24 -4.67 -6.48 12.15
N ASP A 25 -5.56 -7.48 12.25
CA ASP A 25 -6.68 -7.43 13.20
C ASP A 25 -6.20 -7.34 14.65
N ILE A 26 -5.17 -8.12 15.02
CA ILE A 26 -4.64 -8.14 16.39
C ILE A 26 -4.04 -6.78 16.74
N LEU A 27 -3.11 -6.26 15.93
CA LEU A 27 -2.36 -5.05 16.26
C LEU A 27 -3.18 -3.78 16.04
N GLY A 28 -3.92 -3.71 14.93
CA GLY A 28 -4.71 -2.53 14.56
C GLY A 28 -6.02 -2.46 15.32
N GLY A 29 -6.74 -3.58 15.43
CA GLY A 29 -8.11 -3.60 15.97
C GLY A 29 -8.23 -4.05 17.42
N ILE A 30 -7.74 -5.26 17.74
CA ILE A 30 -7.96 -5.88 19.05
C ILE A 30 -7.16 -5.17 20.12
N LEU A 31 -5.87 -4.90 19.86
CA LEU A 31 -4.97 -4.23 20.80
C LEU A 31 -5.42 -2.80 21.13
N THR A 32 -6.10 -2.13 20.19
CA THR A 32 -6.65 -0.79 20.38
C THR A 32 -8.02 -0.79 21.05
N GLY A 33 -8.62 -1.97 21.26
CA GLY A 33 -9.98 -2.13 21.80
C GLY A 33 -11.11 -1.92 20.78
N GLY A 34 -10.78 -1.64 19.51
CA GLY A 34 -11.74 -1.34 18.45
C GLY A 34 -12.53 -2.56 17.95
N GLY A 35 -11.89 -3.73 17.88
CA GLY A 35 -12.51 -4.96 17.35
C GLY A 35 -11.69 -5.61 16.25
N TYR A 36 -12.34 -6.23 15.27
CA TYR A 36 -11.69 -6.92 14.15
C TYR A 36 -12.62 -6.94 12.93
N GLY A 37 -12.06 -7.07 11.72
CA GLY A 37 -12.74 -6.73 10.46
C GLY A 37 -14.04 -7.49 10.16
N ILE A 38 -14.23 -8.70 10.69
CA ILE A 38 -15.44 -9.51 10.45
C ILE A 38 -16.56 -9.29 11.48
N ASN A 39 -16.38 -8.41 12.47
CA ASN A 39 -17.39 -8.16 13.50
C ASN A 39 -18.31 -6.98 13.11
N PRO A 40 -19.58 -7.22 12.72
CA PRO A 40 -20.52 -6.14 12.42
C PRO A 40 -20.86 -5.34 13.68
N GLY A 41 -20.90 -4.01 13.57
CA GLY A 41 -21.38 -3.11 14.62
C GLY A 41 -20.31 -2.57 15.59
N ARG A 42 -19.02 -2.83 15.37
CA ARG A 42 -17.91 -2.18 16.10
C ARG A 42 -17.10 -1.23 15.20
N PRO A 43 -16.42 -0.20 15.75
CA PRO A 43 -15.49 0.63 15.00
C PRO A 43 -14.28 -0.21 14.58
N ASN A 44 -14.21 -0.55 13.29
CA ASN A 44 -13.19 -1.47 12.77
C ASN A 44 -12.01 -0.74 12.09
N PHE A 45 -11.76 0.52 12.46
CA PHE A 45 -10.75 1.39 11.83
C PHE A 45 -9.55 1.68 12.74
N GLY A 46 -9.17 0.69 13.55
CA GLY A 46 -7.98 0.84 14.39
C GLY A 46 -6.69 0.74 13.57
N HIS A 47 -5.71 1.58 13.89
CA HIS A 47 -4.42 1.62 13.22
C HIS A 47 -3.30 1.24 14.19
N TYR A 48 -2.32 0.50 13.70
CA TYR A 48 -1.09 0.23 14.41
C TYR A 48 0.07 0.89 13.65
N VAL A 49 0.86 1.70 14.35
CA VAL A 49 2.04 2.35 13.80
C VAL A 49 3.20 2.07 14.75
N ALA A 50 4.33 1.64 14.20
CA ALA A 50 5.57 1.41 14.92
C ALA A 50 6.71 2.18 14.26
N ALA A 51 7.56 2.79 15.09
CA ALA A 51 8.79 3.44 14.66
C ALA A 51 9.95 2.84 15.46
N TYR A 52 11.00 2.44 14.76
CA TYR A 52 12.22 1.89 15.35
C TYR A 52 13.34 2.90 15.18
N ASN A 53 14.03 3.24 16.27
CA ASN A 53 15.23 4.07 16.18
C ASN A 53 16.40 3.22 15.68
N ILE A 54 16.88 3.46 14.46
CA ILE A 54 17.98 2.71 13.84
C ILE A 54 19.26 2.79 14.69
N GLU A 55 19.56 3.96 15.27
CA GLU A 55 20.76 4.19 16.09
C GLU A 55 20.78 3.32 17.36
N ALA A 56 19.63 2.80 17.80
CA ALA A 56 19.57 1.87 18.91
C ALA A 56 20.06 0.45 18.54
N PHE A 57 20.26 0.16 17.25
CA PHE A 57 20.67 -1.16 16.75
C PHE A 57 22.02 -1.14 16.02
N MET A 58 22.30 -0.09 15.24
CA MET A 58 23.56 0.07 14.51
C MET A 58 23.79 1.52 14.07
N ASP A 59 24.96 1.81 13.49
CA ASP A 59 25.22 3.11 12.88
C ASP A 59 24.26 3.38 11.71
N THR A 60 23.61 4.55 11.72
CA THR A 60 22.59 4.90 10.72
C THR A 60 23.17 5.09 9.32
N SER A 61 24.43 5.54 9.20
CA SER A 61 25.07 5.72 7.89
C SER A 61 25.42 4.36 7.26
N GLU A 62 25.89 3.42 8.07
CA GLU A 62 26.11 2.03 7.67
C GLU A 62 24.79 1.35 7.26
N PHE A 63 23.72 1.54 8.04
CA PHE A 63 22.39 1.01 7.70
C PHE A 63 21.92 1.51 6.34
N LYS A 64 22.00 2.82 6.08
CA LYS A 64 21.59 3.41 4.80
C LYS A 64 22.42 2.91 3.63
N THR A 65 23.74 2.84 3.81
CA THR A 65 24.65 2.31 2.77
C THR A 65 24.29 0.87 2.41
N THR A 66 24.06 0.03 3.42
CA THR A 66 23.65 -1.37 3.21
C THR A 66 22.27 -1.48 2.55
N MET A 67 21.33 -0.58 2.88
CA MET A 67 20.04 -0.51 2.21
C MET A 67 20.17 -0.13 0.73
N ASP A 68 21.04 0.83 0.39
CA ASP A 68 21.30 1.22 -0.99
C ASP A 68 21.92 0.07 -1.80
N GLU A 69 22.89 -0.65 -1.22
CA GLU A 69 23.47 -1.86 -1.82
C GLU A 69 22.41 -2.93 -2.08
N TRP A 70 21.54 -3.18 -1.11
CA TRP A 70 20.47 -4.17 -1.23
C TRP A 70 19.43 -3.78 -2.29
N ILE A 71 19.00 -2.51 -2.33
CA ILE A 71 18.08 -1.99 -3.34
C ILE A 71 18.71 -2.10 -4.73
N ASN A 72 19.98 -1.71 -4.89
CA ASN A 72 20.69 -1.83 -6.16
C ASN A 72 20.80 -3.29 -6.61
N MET A 73 21.05 -4.23 -5.70
CA MET A 73 21.03 -5.66 -6.01
C MET A 73 19.66 -6.13 -6.53
N LEU A 74 18.57 -5.70 -5.91
CA LEU A 74 17.21 -6.01 -6.40
C LEU A 74 16.99 -5.47 -7.81
N GLN A 75 17.33 -4.21 -8.07
CA GLN A 75 17.11 -3.57 -9.38
C GLN A 75 17.97 -4.18 -10.50
N THR A 76 19.20 -4.57 -10.17
CA THR A 76 20.14 -5.15 -11.15
C THR A 76 20.00 -6.66 -11.31
N SER A 77 19.09 -7.28 -10.55
CA SER A 77 18.79 -8.71 -10.67
C SER A 77 18.23 -9.03 -12.05
N LYS A 78 18.65 -10.18 -12.61
CA LYS A 78 18.16 -10.65 -13.90
C LYS A 78 16.64 -10.83 -13.86
N PRO A 79 15.86 -10.16 -14.73
CA PRO A 79 14.42 -10.32 -14.75
C PRO A 79 14.03 -11.72 -15.24
N ALA A 80 12.84 -12.17 -14.83
CA ALA A 80 12.25 -13.40 -15.34
C ALA A 80 11.92 -13.28 -16.85
N PRO A 81 11.89 -14.39 -17.61
CA PRO A 81 11.52 -14.36 -19.02
C PRO A 81 10.19 -13.64 -19.25
N GLY A 82 10.15 -12.70 -20.20
CA GLY A 82 8.95 -11.90 -20.51
C GLY A 82 8.78 -10.64 -19.66
N HIS A 83 9.75 -10.31 -18.79
CA HIS A 83 9.75 -9.08 -18.00
C HIS A 83 11.01 -8.24 -18.28
N ASP A 84 10.85 -6.92 -18.28
CA ASP A 84 11.94 -5.99 -18.63
C ASP A 84 12.89 -5.68 -17.47
N ARG A 85 12.36 -5.63 -16.23
CA ARG A 85 13.15 -5.27 -15.03
C ARG A 85 12.53 -5.85 -13.75
N VAL A 86 13.36 -5.93 -12.70
CA VAL A 86 12.91 -6.21 -11.33
C VAL A 86 12.62 -4.87 -10.64
N MET A 87 11.55 -4.82 -9.83
CA MET A 87 11.13 -3.64 -9.08
C MET A 87 11.06 -3.95 -7.59
N TYR A 88 11.33 -2.96 -6.74
CA TYR A 88 11.14 -3.07 -5.30
C TYR A 88 9.85 -2.36 -4.83
N PRO A 89 9.28 -2.76 -3.68
CA PRO A 89 8.08 -2.12 -3.14
C PRO A 89 8.27 -0.61 -2.92
N GLY A 90 7.39 0.21 -3.49
CA GLY A 90 7.48 1.68 -3.45
C GLY A 90 8.10 2.30 -4.69
N GLN A 91 8.82 1.54 -5.53
CA GLN A 91 9.40 2.07 -6.77
C GLN A 91 8.32 2.48 -7.80
N PRO A 92 7.33 1.64 -8.15
CA PRO A 92 6.28 2.02 -9.09
C PRO A 92 5.47 3.23 -8.61
N GLU A 93 5.23 3.34 -7.30
CA GLU A 93 4.52 4.45 -6.69
C GLU A 93 5.32 5.76 -6.77
N HIS A 94 6.64 5.70 -6.54
CA HIS A 94 7.53 6.85 -6.71
C HIS A 94 7.56 7.33 -8.16
N GLU A 95 7.75 6.41 -9.12
CA GLU A 95 7.75 6.73 -10.55
C GLU A 95 6.40 7.33 -11.00
N SER A 96 5.29 6.75 -10.53
CA SER A 96 3.95 7.30 -10.79
C SER A 96 3.76 8.68 -10.17
N ASN A 97 4.32 8.93 -8.99
CA ASN A 97 4.25 10.25 -8.35
C ASN A 97 5.01 11.31 -9.16
N VAL A 98 6.22 10.99 -9.64
CA VAL A 98 7.00 11.89 -10.50
C VAL A 98 6.22 12.19 -11.79
N GLU A 99 5.78 11.14 -12.51
CA GLU A 99 5.06 11.28 -13.77
C GLU A 99 3.80 12.12 -13.64
N ARG A 100 2.95 11.84 -12.63
CA ARG A 100 1.68 12.55 -12.44
C ARG A 100 1.83 13.94 -11.84
N SER A 101 2.93 14.22 -11.16
CA SER A 101 3.22 15.58 -10.68
C SER A 101 3.61 16.50 -11.83
N GLU A 102 4.23 15.95 -12.87
CA GLU A 102 4.66 16.70 -14.05
C GLU A 102 3.58 16.75 -15.15
N ASN A 103 2.86 15.65 -15.36
CA ASN A 103 1.95 15.48 -16.51
C ASN A 103 0.46 15.43 -16.11
N GLY A 104 0.15 15.56 -14.82
CA GLY A 104 -1.21 15.49 -14.28
C GLY A 104 -1.66 14.08 -13.91
N ILE A 105 -2.72 13.99 -13.10
CA ILE A 105 -3.28 12.71 -12.63
C ILE A 105 -4.31 12.21 -13.66
N PRO A 106 -4.13 11.01 -14.26
CA PRO A 106 -5.12 10.46 -15.16
C PRO A 106 -6.36 10.01 -14.37
N LEU A 107 -7.52 10.59 -14.70
CA LEU A 107 -8.81 10.23 -14.12
C LEU A 107 -9.66 9.50 -15.16
N HIS A 108 -10.33 8.43 -14.74
CA HIS A 108 -11.36 7.78 -15.54
C HIS A 108 -12.56 8.73 -15.72
N TYR A 109 -13.23 8.70 -16.87
CA TYR A 109 -14.32 9.64 -17.17
C TYR A 109 -15.45 9.59 -16.14
N GLU A 110 -15.76 8.41 -15.60
CA GLU A 110 -16.79 8.25 -14.55
C GLU A 110 -16.41 8.99 -13.25
N VAL A 111 -15.12 9.03 -12.90
CA VAL A 111 -14.66 9.77 -11.71
C VAL A 111 -14.84 11.27 -11.91
N ILE A 112 -14.60 11.77 -13.13
CA ILE A 112 -14.86 13.16 -13.49
C ILE A 112 -16.35 13.48 -13.33
N ASP A 113 -17.22 12.58 -13.78
CA ASP A 113 -18.67 12.77 -13.68
C ASP A 113 -19.14 12.74 -12.21
N TRP A 114 -18.61 11.85 -11.37
CA TRP A 114 -18.89 11.87 -9.93
C TRP A 114 -18.50 13.20 -9.27
N PHE A 115 -17.36 13.78 -9.66
CA PHE A 115 -16.96 15.09 -9.15
C PHE A 115 -17.88 16.22 -9.62
N LYS A 116 -18.32 16.19 -10.89
CA LYS A 116 -19.30 17.18 -11.37
C LYS A 116 -20.62 17.08 -10.60
N ASP A 117 -21.10 15.87 -10.36
CA ASP A 117 -22.37 15.61 -9.68
C ASP A 117 -22.32 16.16 -8.24
N ILE A 118 -21.28 15.78 -7.46
CA ILE A 118 -21.17 16.25 -6.07
C ILE A 118 -20.90 17.77 -5.98
N CYS A 119 -20.15 18.33 -6.93
CA CYS A 119 -19.98 19.79 -7.03
C CYS A 119 -21.32 20.48 -7.29
N GLY A 120 -22.15 19.93 -8.18
CA GLY A 120 -23.50 20.41 -8.46
C GLY A 120 -24.41 20.37 -7.23
N GLU A 121 -24.44 19.24 -6.51
CA GLU A 121 -25.22 19.07 -5.27
C GLU A 121 -24.82 20.09 -4.20
N LEU A 122 -23.51 20.32 -4.04
CA LEU A 122 -22.98 21.23 -3.04
C LEU A 122 -22.91 22.69 -3.51
N SER A 123 -23.33 22.98 -4.74
CA SER A 123 -23.23 24.32 -5.36
C SER A 123 -21.80 24.88 -5.38
N ILE A 124 -20.81 23.99 -5.56
CA ILE A 124 -19.39 24.34 -5.71
C ILE A 124 -19.04 24.33 -7.21
N PRO A 125 -18.41 25.38 -7.76
CA PRO A 125 -17.97 25.37 -9.15
C PRO A 125 -16.98 24.22 -9.42
N PHE A 126 -17.29 23.39 -10.42
CA PHE A 126 -16.40 22.31 -10.85
C PHE A 126 -15.23 22.86 -11.68
N SER A 127 -14.02 22.41 -11.41
CA SER A 127 -12.81 22.76 -12.16
C SER A 127 -11.76 21.64 -12.12
N LEU A 128 -11.06 21.39 -13.24
CA LEU A 128 -9.99 20.40 -13.40
C LEU A 128 -8.65 21.07 -13.79
N VAL A 129 -8.37 22.24 -13.23
CA VAL A 129 -7.17 23.05 -13.56
C VAL A 129 -5.89 22.23 -13.52
#